data_AF-A0A8T9Q6V7-F1
#
_entry.id   AF-A0A8T9Q6V7-F1
#
_cell.length_a   1.000
_cell.length_b   1.000
_cell.length_c   1.000
_cell.angle_alpha   90.00
_cell.angle_beta   90.00
_cell.angle_gamma   90.00
#
_symmetry.space_group_name_H-M   'P 1'
#
loop_
_entity.id
_entity.type
_entity.pdbx_description
1 polymer ?
#
loop_
_entity_poly.entity_id
_entity_poly.type
_entity_poly.pdbx_seq_one_letter_code
_entity_poly.pdbx_strand_id
1 'polypeptide(L)'
;METTLVAPLAHAFSTELLEEAKLTRRVLERVPVAQFDWQPHVKSMTLGTLARHTADLIGWIKDTLDTTDLDVAVFDDAPVAPITSTEELLAYFTQRVEAAHTGLLHATPRTCSSNGPCAAATT
;
A
#
# COMPACT_ATOMS: atom_id res chain seq x y z
N MET A 1 -0.95 -12.14 29.92
CA MET A 1 -0.90 -13.28 28.97
C MET A 1 -1.58 -12.88 27.65
N GLU A 2 -1.23 -11.73 27.08
CA GLU A 2 -1.80 -11.21 25.81
C GLU A 2 -0.78 -11.23 24.67
N THR A 3 0.51 -11.38 24.98
CA THR A 3 1.61 -11.32 24.00
C THR A 3 1.58 -12.44 22.96
N THR A 4 0.90 -13.56 23.25
CA THR A 4 0.86 -14.72 22.35
C THR A 4 -0.08 -14.53 21.14
N LEU A 5 -1.03 -13.58 21.18
CA LEU A 5 -2.01 -13.38 20.09
C LEU A 5 -1.60 -12.32 19.05
N VAL A 6 -0.58 -11.50 19.28
CA VAL A 6 -0.23 -10.41 18.35
C VAL A 6 0.74 -10.82 17.26
N ALA A 7 1.77 -11.62 17.58
CA ALA A 7 2.67 -12.21 16.58
C ALA A 7 1.92 -12.97 15.45
N PRO A 8 0.82 -13.72 15.72
CA PRO A 8 0.08 -14.38 14.64
C PRO A 8 -0.73 -13.43 13.75
N LEU A 9 -1.19 -12.25 14.21
CA LEU A 9 -2.01 -11.36 13.38
C LEU A 9 -1.18 -10.66 12.29
N ALA A 10 -0.02 -10.09 12.67
CA ALA A 10 0.89 -9.48 11.71
C ALA A 10 1.39 -10.49 10.67
N HIS A 11 1.68 -11.73 11.10
CA HIS A 11 2.03 -12.83 10.19
C HIS A 11 0.87 -13.24 9.28
N ALA A 12 -0.36 -13.30 9.79
CA ALA A 12 -1.54 -13.62 8.98
C ALA A 12 -1.77 -12.59 7.87
N PHE A 13 -1.75 -11.29 8.22
CA PHE A 13 -1.89 -10.22 7.23
C PHE A 13 -0.70 -10.13 6.27
N SER A 14 0.52 -10.38 6.73
CA SER A 14 1.69 -10.50 5.85
C SER A 14 1.50 -11.63 4.83
N THR A 15 0.99 -12.79 5.28
CA THR A 15 0.74 -13.93 4.39
C THR A 15 -0.33 -13.60 3.35
N GLU A 16 -1.47 -13.04 3.76
CA GLU A 16 -2.51 -12.63 2.81
C GLU A 16 -2.02 -11.55 1.84
N LEU A 17 -1.27 -10.56 2.33
CA LEU A 17 -0.68 -9.50 1.49
C LEU A 17 0.17 -10.09 0.37
N LEU A 18 1.01 -11.08 0.67
CA LEU A 18 1.88 -11.71 -0.34
C LEU A 18 1.09 -12.54 -1.35
N GLU A 19 0.00 -13.21 -0.95
CA GLU A 19 -0.87 -13.93 -1.89
C GLU A 19 -1.65 -12.99 -2.80
N GLU A 20 -2.24 -11.93 -2.25
CA GLU A 20 -2.96 -10.91 -3.01
C GLU A 20 -2.03 -10.10 -3.93
N ALA A 21 -0.79 -9.88 -3.50
CA ALA A 21 0.22 -9.23 -4.35
C ALA A 21 0.51 -10.06 -5.61
N LYS A 22 0.54 -11.40 -5.53
CA LYS A 22 0.73 -12.25 -6.72
C LYS A 22 -0.43 -12.10 -7.71
N LEU A 23 -1.67 -12.02 -7.20
CA LEU A 23 -2.87 -11.81 -8.03
C LEU A 23 -2.83 -10.44 -8.72
N THR A 24 -2.56 -9.40 -7.94
CA THR A 24 -2.49 -8.01 -8.44
C THR A 24 -1.37 -7.86 -9.47
N ARG A 25 -0.20 -8.44 -9.23
CA ARG A 25 0.91 -8.46 -10.20
C ARG A 25 0.47 -9.01 -11.56
N ARG A 26 -0.26 -10.13 -11.58
CA ARG A 26 -0.78 -10.72 -12.83
C ARG A 26 -1.74 -9.80 -13.56
N VAL A 27 -2.53 -9.00 -12.84
CA VAL A 27 -3.42 -8.01 -13.45
C VAL A 27 -2.60 -6.87 -14.06
N LEU A 28 -1.62 -6.33 -13.32
CA LEU A 28 -0.76 -5.25 -13.78
C LEU A 28 0.08 -5.65 -15.01
N GLU A 29 0.55 -6.91 -15.06
CA GLU A 29 1.26 -7.48 -16.23
C GLU A 29 0.45 -7.45 -17.53
N ARG A 30 -0.89 -7.40 -17.44
CA ARG A 30 -1.81 -7.44 -18.59
C ARG A 30 -2.26 -6.06 -19.05
N VAL A 31 -1.85 -4.98 -18.36
CA VAL A 31 -2.25 -3.63 -18.74
C VAL A 31 -1.59 -3.26 -20.07
N PRO A 32 -2.37 -2.88 -21.11
CA PRO A 32 -1.81 -2.56 -22.41
C PRO A 32 -1.11 -1.19 -22.40
N VAL A 33 0.23 -1.19 -22.43
CA VAL A 33 1.06 0.04 -22.45
C VAL A 33 0.68 0.98 -23.58
N ALA A 34 0.37 0.44 -24.76
CA ALA A 34 -0.06 1.22 -25.93
C ALA A 34 -1.38 1.99 -25.72
N GLN A 35 -2.13 1.71 -24.64
CA GLN A 35 -3.37 2.41 -24.29
C GLN A 35 -3.24 3.19 -22.98
N PHE A 36 -2.03 3.49 -22.50
CA PHE A 36 -1.86 4.26 -21.25
C PHE A 36 -2.55 5.62 -21.27
N ASP A 37 -2.66 6.27 -22.43
CA ASP A 37 -3.36 7.55 -22.59
C ASP A 37 -4.88 7.41 -22.73
N TRP A 38 -5.40 6.19 -22.89
CA TRP A 38 -6.84 5.96 -22.99
C TRP A 38 -7.53 6.29 -21.67
N GLN A 39 -8.70 6.92 -21.76
CA GLN A 39 -9.55 7.24 -20.62
C GLN A 39 -10.92 6.59 -20.79
N PRO A 40 -11.49 5.97 -19.74
CA PRO A 40 -12.86 5.46 -19.80
C PRO A 40 -13.90 6.57 -19.92
N HIS A 41 -13.59 7.75 -19.37
CA HIS A 41 -14.43 8.95 -19.43
C HIS A 41 -13.56 10.20 -19.30
N VAL A 42 -13.97 11.32 -19.89
CA VAL A 42 -13.18 12.59 -19.92
C VAL A 42 -12.92 13.23 -18.55
N LYS A 43 -13.64 12.80 -17.52
CA LYS A 43 -13.43 13.22 -16.11
C LYS A 43 -12.56 12.24 -15.31
N SER A 44 -12.18 11.12 -15.91
CA SER A 44 -11.39 10.07 -15.28
C SER A 44 -9.90 10.31 -15.48
N MET A 45 -9.08 9.62 -14.70
CA MET A 45 -7.66 9.47 -14.97
C MET A 45 -7.43 8.55 -16.18
N THR A 46 -6.25 8.67 -16.81
CA THR A 46 -5.81 7.78 -17.89
C THR A 46 -5.53 6.37 -17.37
N LEU A 47 -5.55 5.38 -18.26
CA LEU A 47 -5.29 3.98 -17.90
C LEU A 47 -3.92 3.80 -17.23
N GLY A 48 -2.89 4.48 -17.72
CA GLY A 48 -1.56 4.45 -17.11
C GLY A 48 -1.57 4.98 -15.67
N THR A 49 -2.26 6.10 -15.43
CA THR A 49 -2.43 6.66 -14.09
C THR A 49 -3.26 5.74 -13.19
N LEU A 50 -4.32 5.12 -13.70
CA LEU A 50 -5.15 4.17 -12.94
C LEU A 50 -4.37 2.89 -12.56
N ALA A 51 -3.55 2.37 -13.48
CA ALA A 51 -2.70 1.22 -13.23
C ALA A 51 -1.66 1.54 -12.15
N ARG A 52 -1.00 2.70 -12.24
CA ARG A 52 -0.09 3.20 -11.20
C ARG A 52 -0.82 3.39 -9.87
N HIS A 53 -2.00 4.00 -9.87
CA HIS A 53 -2.78 4.24 -8.66
C HIS A 53 -3.11 2.91 -7.95
N THR A 54 -3.53 1.90 -8.71
CA THR A 54 -3.76 0.55 -8.18
C THR A 54 -2.49 -0.03 -7.56
N ALA A 55 -1.32 0.15 -8.19
CA ALA A 55 -0.05 -0.31 -7.65
C ALA A 55 0.37 0.44 -6.38
N ASP A 56 -0.02 1.71 -6.23
CA ASP A 56 0.33 2.54 -5.07
C ASP A 56 -0.49 2.19 -3.82
N LEU A 57 -1.74 1.74 -3.97
CA LEU A 57 -2.66 1.46 -2.85
C LEU A 57 -2.06 0.54 -1.78
N ILE A 58 -1.22 -0.43 -2.16
CA ILE A 58 -0.59 -1.33 -1.18
C ILE A 58 0.38 -0.58 -0.26
N GLY A 59 1.08 0.44 -0.78
CA GLY A 59 2.05 1.18 0.01
C GLY A 59 1.43 1.98 1.17
N TRP A 60 0.13 2.27 1.10
CA TRP A 60 -0.62 2.92 2.17
C TRP A 60 -0.61 2.12 3.47
N ILE A 61 -0.40 0.80 3.41
CA ILE A 61 -0.24 -0.02 4.61
C ILE A 61 0.94 0.48 5.44
N LYS A 62 2.09 0.72 4.80
CA LYS A 62 3.26 1.26 5.49
C LYS A 62 2.97 2.68 5.99
N ASP A 63 2.43 3.53 5.14
CA ASP A 63 2.20 4.94 5.49
C ASP A 63 1.25 5.06 6.70
N THR A 64 0.20 4.21 6.76
CA THR A 64 -0.73 4.12 7.90
C THR A 64 -0.08 3.60 9.17
N LEU A 65 0.94 2.75 9.07
CA LEU A 65 1.67 2.24 10.23
C LEU A 65 2.66 3.29 10.77
N ASP A 66 3.26 4.08 9.89
CA ASP A 66 4.33 5.01 10.21
C ASP A 66 3.83 6.39 10.64
N THR A 67 2.66 6.84 10.17
CA THR A 67 2.10 8.15 10.49
C THR A 67 0.79 8.07 11.26
N THR A 68 0.50 9.10 12.06
CA THR A 68 -0.75 9.22 12.84
C THR A 68 -1.82 10.02 12.13
N ASP A 69 -1.43 10.77 11.11
CA ASP A 69 -2.24 11.73 10.39
C ASP A 69 -1.76 11.80 8.94
N LEU A 70 -2.65 12.32 8.09
CA LEU A 70 -2.42 12.56 6.68
C LEU A 70 -2.77 14.03 6.40
N ASP A 71 -1.78 14.82 6.01
CA ASP A 71 -2.02 16.15 5.47
C ASP A 71 -2.48 16.02 4.01
N VAL A 72 -3.79 16.17 3.81
CA VAL A 72 -4.42 16.05 2.49
C VAL A 72 -3.94 17.14 1.52
N ALA A 73 -3.62 18.33 2.02
CA ALA A 73 -3.15 19.42 1.15
C ALA A 73 -1.78 19.08 0.55
N VAL A 74 -0.89 18.48 1.34
CA VAL A 74 0.42 18.01 0.85
C VAL A 74 0.28 16.80 -0.05
N PHE A 75 -0.64 15.89 0.27
CA PHE A 75 -0.87 14.67 -0.50
C PHE A 75 -1.41 14.96 -1.91
N ASP A 76 -2.41 15.83 -2.03
CA ASP A 76 -3.03 16.16 -3.32
C ASP A 76 -2.08 16.91 -4.27
N ASP A 77 -1.11 17.65 -3.72
CA ASP A 77 -0.10 18.40 -4.48
C ASP A 77 1.13 17.55 -4.88
N ALA A 78 1.21 16.28 -4.44
CA ALA A 78 2.38 15.45 -4.69
C ALA A 78 2.54 15.11 -6.19
N PRO A 79 3.69 15.41 -6.82
CA PRO A 79 3.90 15.11 -8.23
C PRO A 79 3.96 13.60 -8.45
N VAL A 80 3.01 13.09 -9.23
CA VAL A 80 2.94 11.68 -9.61
C VAL A 80 3.85 11.44 -10.81
N ALA A 81 4.98 10.76 -10.59
CA ALA A 81 5.86 10.39 -11.68
C ALA A 81 5.13 9.51 -12.72
N PRO A 82 5.22 9.79 -14.03
CA PRO A 82 4.62 8.94 -15.03
C PRO A 82 5.31 7.58 -15.05
N ILE A 83 4.53 6.51 -15.21
CA ILE A 83 5.03 5.16 -15.50
C ILE A 83 4.81 4.92 -17.00
N THR A 84 5.86 4.52 -17.70
CA THR A 84 5.88 4.46 -19.17
C THR A 84 5.97 3.03 -19.72
N SER A 85 6.25 2.05 -18.86
CA SER A 85 6.41 0.64 -19.24
C SER A 85 5.82 -0.31 -18.21
N THR A 86 5.58 -1.55 -18.62
CA THR A 86 5.15 -2.63 -17.72
C THR A 86 6.23 -2.92 -16.68
N GLU A 87 7.50 -2.89 -17.07
CA GLU A 87 8.63 -3.13 -16.19
C GLU A 87 8.69 -2.11 -15.06
N GLU A 88 8.53 -0.82 -15.37
CA GLU A 88 8.46 0.25 -14.37
C GLU A 88 7.24 0.08 -13.44
N LEU A 89 6.08 -0.28 -13.99
CA LEU A 89 4.87 -0.54 -13.22
C LEU A 89 5.07 -1.66 -12.19
N LEU A 90 5.66 -2.77 -12.63
CA LEU A 90 5.89 -3.93 -11.78
C LEU A 90 7.01 -3.71 -10.77
N ALA A 91 8.05 -2.95 -11.14
CA ALA A 91 9.10 -2.56 -10.21
C ALA A 91 8.55 -1.66 -9.10
N TYR A 92 7.75 -0.66 -9.47
CA TYR A 92 7.07 0.21 -8.51
C TYR A 92 6.14 -0.58 -7.59
N PHE A 93 5.32 -1.46 -8.15
CA PHE A 93 4.44 -2.32 -7.36
C PHE A 93 5.22 -3.20 -6.37
N THR A 94 6.31 -3.82 -6.82
CA THR A 94 7.17 -4.68 -5.98
C THR A 94 7.75 -3.89 -4.81
N GLN A 95 8.24 -2.68 -5.07
CA GLN A 95 8.75 -1.78 -4.03
C GLN A 95 7.68 -1.47 -2.97
N ARG A 96 6.43 -1.18 -3.38
CA ARG A 96 5.33 -0.87 -2.44
C ARG A 96 4.94 -2.10 -1.61
N VAL A 97 4.91 -3.29 -2.21
CA VAL A 97 4.65 -4.57 -1.51
C VAL A 97 5.73 -4.88 -0.48
N GLU A 98 7.00 -4.74 -0.82
CA GLU A 98 8.12 -4.99 0.10
C GLU A 98 8.10 -4.04 1.29
N ALA A 99 7.80 -2.76 1.05
CA ALA A 99 7.66 -1.74 2.07
C ALA A 99 6.50 -2.06 3.03
N ALA A 100 5.33 -2.42 2.50
CA ALA A 100 4.16 -2.81 3.28
C ALA A 100 4.41 -4.09 4.11
N HIS A 101 5.01 -5.11 3.49
CA HIS A 101 5.35 -6.37 4.15
C HIS A 101 6.33 -6.14 5.31
N THR A 102 7.36 -5.34 5.10
CA THR A 102 8.34 -4.99 6.14
C THR A 102 7.69 -4.18 7.26
N GLY A 103 6.81 -3.22 6.93
CA GLY A 103 6.06 -2.44 7.91
C GLY A 103 5.19 -3.33 8.81
N LEU A 104 4.45 -4.28 8.22
CA LEU A 104 3.60 -5.21 8.97
C LEU A 104 4.41 -6.08 9.94
N LEU A 105 5.56 -6.61 9.53
CA LEU A 105 6.38 -7.47 10.39
C LEU A 105 7.03 -6.71 11.56
N HIS A 106 7.25 -5.39 11.41
CA HIS A 106 7.78 -4.54 12.47
C HIS A 106 6.69 -3.84 13.30
N ALA A 107 5.42 -3.99 12.93
CA ALA A 107 4.32 -3.37 13.64
C ALA A 107 4.24 -3.92 15.07
N THR A 108 4.26 -3.01 16.06
CA THR A 108 4.12 -3.37 17.47
C THR A 108 2.71 -3.03 17.95
N PRO A 109 2.07 -3.93 18.74
CA PRO A 109 0.77 -3.63 19.33
C PRO A 109 0.89 -2.42 20.24
N ARG A 110 -0.03 -1.46 20.07
CA ARG A 110 -0.26 -0.38 21.02
C ARG A 110 -1.57 -0.61 21.74
N THR A 111 -1.54 -0.50 23.06
CA THR A 111 -2.76 -0.61 23.87
C THR A 111 -3.40 0.77 23.91
N CYS A 112 -4.52 0.93 23.23
CA CYS A 112 -5.32 2.15 23.28
C CYS A 112 -6.48 1.93 24.26
N SER A 113 -6.52 2.70 25.35
CA SER A 113 -7.74 2.76 26.16
C SER A 113 -8.85 3.44 25.35
N SER A 114 -10.11 3.09 25.61
CA SER A 114 -11.26 3.43 24.76
C SER A 114 -11.50 4.92 24.48
N ASN A 115 -10.73 5.84 25.09
CA ASN A 115 -10.69 7.27 24.78
C ASN A 115 -9.40 7.96 25.30
N GLY A 116 -8.24 7.28 25.30
CA GLY A 116 -6.98 7.84 25.78
C GLY A 116 -5.80 7.63 24.82
N PRO A 117 -4.68 8.36 24.98
CA PRO A 117 -3.53 8.24 24.09
C PRO A 117 -3.00 6.80 24.09
N CYS A 118 -2.72 6.28 22.90
CA CYS A 118 -2.15 4.95 22.73
C CYS A 118 -0.71 4.95 23.25
N ALA A 119 -0.45 4.19 24.31
CA ALA A 119 0.90 3.99 24.83
C ALA A 119 1.53 2.74 24.21
N ALA A 120 2.85 2.76 24.01
CA ALA A 120 3.59 1.54 23.70
C ALA A 120 3.41 0.56 24.86
N ALA A 121 3.05 -0.70 24.55
CA ALA A 121 2.85 -1.73 25.57
C ALA A 121 4.14 -1.85 26.39
N THR A 122 4.08 -1.50 27.67
CA THR A 122 5.21 -1.62 28.58
C THR A 122 5.36 -3.10 28.95
N THR A 123 6.57 -3.62 28.73
CA THR A 123 6.98 -5.01 28.99
C THR A 123 6.68 -5.47 30.41
#